data_AF-A0A256ZQ63-F1
#
_entry.id   AF-A0A256ZQ63-F1
#
_cell.length_a   1.000
_cell.length_b   1.000
_cell.length_c   1.000
_cell.angle_alpha   90.00
_cell.angle_beta   90.00
_cell.angle_gamma   90.00
#
_symmetry.space_group_name_H-M   'P 1'
#
loop_
_entity.id
_entity.type
_entity.pdbx_description
1 polymer ?
#
loop_
_entity_poly.entity_id
_entity_poly.type
_entity_poly.pdbx_seq_one_letter_code
_entity_poly.pdbx_strand_id
1 'polypeptide(L)'
;MEKDLMEIVKKIPMAVRIELAERIVDLILNSKKAELMPSSLAKTILYYWQRDQLTSDTGIEKLLEAGIILEPEITVTMLNELKLEEIARMVESLLKTAK
;
A
#
# COMPACT_ATOMS: atom_id res chain seq x y z
N MET A 1 -5.64 12.69 -0.47
CA MET A 1 -5.31 11.26 -0.47
C MET A 1 -3.88 11.01 -0.93
N GLU A 2 -3.52 11.23 -2.21
CA GLU A 2 -2.16 10.91 -2.72
C GLU A 2 -1.05 11.65 -1.95
N LYS A 3 -1.17 12.97 -1.78
CA LYS A 3 -0.23 13.77 -0.99
C LYS A 3 -0.11 13.29 0.46
N ASP A 4 -1.21 12.85 1.07
CA ASP A 4 -1.24 12.44 2.48
C ASP A 4 -0.66 11.03 2.66
N LEU A 5 -0.84 10.15 1.67
CA LEU A 5 -0.26 8.81 1.68
C LEU A 5 1.26 8.83 1.47
N MET A 6 1.77 9.70 0.60
CA MET A 6 3.22 9.88 0.42
C MET A 6 3.92 10.29 1.73
N GLU A 7 3.30 11.15 2.55
CA GLU A 7 3.86 11.53 3.85
C GLU A 7 3.88 10.37 4.87
N ILE A 8 2.93 9.44 4.77
CA ILE A 8 2.96 8.18 5.52
C ILE A 8 4.12 7.30 5.04
N VAL A 9 4.29 7.14 3.73
CA VAL A 9 5.30 6.26 3.14
C VAL A 9 6.72 6.67 3.54
N LYS A 10 7.00 7.97 3.59
CA LYS A 10 8.30 8.50 4.05
C LYS A 10 8.66 8.10 5.48
N LYS A 11 7.68 7.75 6.31
CA LYS A 11 7.91 7.27 7.68
C LYS A 11 8.16 5.76 7.75
N ILE A 12 7.95 5.01 6.67
CA ILE A 12 8.17 3.56 6.65
C ILE A 12 9.68 3.27 6.58
N PRO A 13 10.26 2.55 7.57
CA PRO A 13 11.67 2.21 7.57
C PRO A 13 12.06 1.38 6.35
N MET A 14 13.22 1.67 5.74
CA MET A 14 13.70 0.93 4.56
C MET A 14 13.82 -0.58 4.82
N ALA A 15 14.20 -0.97 6.04
CA ALA A 15 14.43 -2.36 6.42
C ALA A 15 13.19 -3.27 6.27
N VAL A 16 11.97 -2.70 6.32
CA VAL A 16 10.72 -3.48 6.22
C VAL A 16 10.05 -3.37 4.85
N ARG A 17 10.60 -2.57 3.92
CA ARG A 17 9.92 -2.26 2.65
C ARG A 17 9.85 -3.44 1.68
N ILE A 18 10.83 -4.33 1.71
CA ILE A 18 10.81 -5.56 0.89
C ILE A 18 9.63 -6.43 1.32
N GLU A 19 9.58 -6.77 2.62
CA GLU A 19 8.49 -7.59 3.18
C GLU A 19 7.12 -6.92 3.01
N LEU A 20 7.03 -5.60 3.24
CA LEU A 20 5.79 -4.85 3.00
C LEU A 20 5.33 -4.96 1.54
N ALA A 21 6.24 -4.75 0.59
CA ALA A 21 5.91 -4.82 -0.83
C ALA A 21 5.43 -6.22 -1.23
N GLU A 22 6.12 -7.26 -0.78
CA GLU A 22 5.75 -8.67 -1.02
C GLU A 22 4.35 -8.97 -0.46
N ARG A 23 4.09 -8.61 0.80
CA ARG A 23 2.79 -8.86 1.44
C ARG A 23 1.64 -8.11 0.76
N ILE A 24 1.88 -6.88 0.28
CA ILE A 24 0.85 -6.14 -0.47
C ILE A 24 0.63 -6.76 -1.86
N VAL A 25 1.69 -7.19 -2.55
CA VAL A 25 1.55 -7.88 -3.83
C VAL A 25 0.72 -9.15 -3.66
N ASP A 26 1.02 -9.96 -2.64
CA ASP A 26 0.23 -11.16 -2.32
C ASP A 26 -1.23 -10.82 -2.01
N LEU A 27 -1.48 -9.75 -1.25
CA LEU A 27 -2.82 -9.26 -0.96
C LEU A 27 -3.58 -8.88 -2.24
N ILE A 28 -2.94 -8.15 -3.15
CA ILE A 28 -3.51 -7.71 -4.42
C ILE A 28 -3.85 -8.92 -5.31
N LEU A 29 -2.92 -9.87 -5.45
CA LEU A 29 -3.09 -11.04 -6.32
C LEU A 29 -4.20 -11.99 -5.83
N ASN A 30 -4.42 -12.05 -4.52
CA ASN A 30 -5.42 -12.94 -3.92
C ASN A 30 -6.76 -12.26 -3.61
N SER A 31 -6.88 -10.94 -3.81
CA SER A 31 -8.12 -10.22 -3.56
C SER A 31 -9.20 -10.63 -4.56
N LYS A 32 -10.41 -10.85 -4.05
CA LYS A 32 -11.61 -11.11 -4.88
C LYS A 32 -12.27 -9.83 -5.41
N LYS A 33 -11.67 -8.66 -5.13
CA LYS A 33 -12.21 -7.34 -5.45
C LYS A 33 -11.40 -6.63 -6.53
N ALA A 34 -10.64 -7.38 -7.35
CA ALA A 34 -9.73 -6.83 -8.36
C ALA A 34 -10.43 -5.87 -9.34
N GLU A 35 -11.74 -6.01 -9.55
CA GLU A 35 -12.57 -5.08 -10.32
C GLU A 35 -12.62 -3.65 -9.76
N LEU A 36 -12.34 -3.47 -8.47
CA LEU A 36 -12.23 -2.14 -7.84
C LEU A 36 -10.90 -1.45 -8.15
N MET A 37 -9.88 -2.18 -8.66
CA MET A 37 -8.58 -1.60 -8.96
C MET A 37 -8.65 -0.73 -10.23
N PRO A 38 -8.33 0.58 -10.14
CA PRO A 38 -8.22 1.40 -11.33
C PRO A 38 -7.14 0.87 -12.27
N SER A 39 -7.43 0.74 -13.57
CA SER A 39 -6.46 0.22 -14.54
C SER A 39 -5.18 1.06 -14.63
N SER A 40 -5.25 2.37 -14.36
CA SER A 40 -4.08 3.24 -14.27
C SER A 40 -3.17 2.87 -13.11
N LEU A 41 -3.74 2.54 -11.94
CA LEU A 41 -2.99 2.11 -10.77
C LEU A 41 -2.31 0.76 -11.01
N ALA A 42 -3.04 -0.21 -11.57
CA ALA A 42 -2.49 -1.51 -11.97
C ALA A 42 -1.29 -1.36 -12.92
N LYS A 43 -1.44 -0.56 -13.98
CA LYS A 43 -0.36 -0.29 -14.95
C LYS A 43 0.85 0.38 -14.29
N THR A 44 0.61 1.27 -13.33
CA THR A 44 1.68 1.97 -12.60
C THR A 44 2.46 1.01 -11.71
N ILE A 45 1.77 0.12 -10.99
CA ILE A 45 2.42 -0.93 -10.18
C ILE A 45 3.27 -1.85 -11.09
N LEU A 46 2.72 -2.29 -12.23
CA LEU A 46 3.47 -3.10 -13.19
C LEU A 46 4.69 -2.36 -13.75
N TYR A 47 4.58 -1.06 -14.02
CA TYR A 47 5.69 -0.23 -14.50
C TYR A 47 6.86 -0.20 -13.50
N TYR A 48 6.56 -0.04 -12.20
CA TYR A 48 7.56 -0.04 -11.13
C TYR A 48 8.12 -1.43 -10.86
N TRP A 49 7.28 -2.48 -10.92
CA TRP A 49 7.72 -3.87 -10.79
C TRP A 49 8.75 -4.26 -11.85
N GLN A 50 8.50 -3.92 -13.11
CA GLN A 50 9.43 -4.19 -14.22
C GLN A 50 10.80 -3.50 -14.08
N ARG A 51 10.93 -2.54 -13.17
CA ARG A 51 12.14 -1.74 -12.93
C ARG A 51 12.77 -2.00 -11.56
N ASP A 52 12.27 -3.00 -10.83
CA ASP A 52 12.69 -3.28 -9.45
C ASP A 52 12.53 -2.07 -8.51
N GLN A 53 11.46 -1.30 -8.71
CA GLN A 53 11.19 -0.05 -7.98
C GLN A 53 9.98 -0.14 -7.04
N LEU A 54 9.44 -1.33 -6.78
CA LEU A 54 8.32 -1.49 -5.84
C LEU A 54 8.65 -1.08 -4.41
N THR A 55 9.91 -1.16 -4.00
CA THR A 55 10.38 -0.79 -2.65
C THR A 55 10.76 0.69 -2.53
N SER A 56 10.70 1.45 -3.63
CA SER A 56 10.86 2.91 -3.62
C SER A 56 9.68 3.60 -2.91
N ASP A 57 9.83 4.87 -2.55
CA ASP A 57 8.71 5.65 -1.97
C ASP A 57 7.47 5.57 -2.86
N THR A 58 7.61 5.85 -4.16
CA THR A 58 6.48 5.81 -5.09
C THR A 58 5.96 4.40 -5.32
N GLY A 59 6.83 3.38 -5.30
CA GLY A 59 6.40 1.98 -5.39
C GLY A 59 5.53 1.56 -4.21
N ILE A 60 5.99 1.85 -2.98
CA ILE A 60 5.26 1.53 -1.75
C ILE A 60 3.97 2.34 -1.66
N GLU A 61 3.98 3.61 -2.07
CA GLU A 61 2.75 4.42 -2.14
C GLU A 61 1.69 3.76 -3.02
N LYS A 62 2.05 3.34 -4.25
CA LYS A 62 1.10 2.74 -5.19
C LYS A 62 0.62 1.36 -4.74
N LEU A 63 1.50 0.59 -4.10
CA LEU A 63 1.10 -0.67 -3.47
C LEU A 63 0.10 -0.42 -2.32
N LEU A 64 0.41 0.49 -1.39
CA LEU A 64 -0.50 0.81 -0.29
C LEU A 64 -1.83 1.38 -0.76
N GLU A 65 -1.83 2.23 -1.79
CA GLU A 65 -3.05 2.73 -2.42
C GLU A 65 -3.93 1.57 -2.92
N ALA A 66 -3.33 0.61 -3.63
CA ALA A 66 -4.04 -0.57 -4.10
C ALA A 66 -4.54 -1.46 -2.95
N GLY A 67 -3.72 -1.71 -1.93
CA GLY A 67 -4.12 -2.47 -0.73
C GLY A 67 -5.31 -1.82 -0.01
N ILE A 68 -5.28 -0.49 0.16
CA ILE A 68 -6.35 0.29 0.76
C ILE A 68 -7.66 0.21 -0.05
N ILE A 69 -7.58 0.29 -1.38
CA ILE A 69 -8.76 0.22 -2.25
C ILE A 69 -9.41 -1.17 -2.19
N LEU A 70 -8.59 -2.22 -2.24
CA LEU A 70 -9.08 -3.59 -2.33
C LEU A 70 -9.47 -4.15 -0.96
N GLU A 71 -8.57 -4.08 0.01
CA GLU A 71 -8.68 -4.76 1.29
C GLU A 71 -8.20 -3.83 2.44
N PRO A 72 -8.95 -2.76 2.76
CA PRO A 72 -8.52 -1.75 3.71
C PRO A 72 -8.27 -2.32 5.12
N GLU A 73 -9.15 -3.19 5.62
CA GLU A 73 -9.01 -3.80 6.95
C GLU A 73 -7.82 -4.75 7.01
N ILE A 74 -7.58 -5.53 5.95
CA ILE A 74 -6.44 -6.46 5.86
C ILE A 74 -5.13 -5.67 5.75
N THR A 75 -5.12 -4.58 4.99
CA THR A 75 -3.96 -3.68 4.85
C THR A 75 -3.55 -3.11 6.20
N VAL A 76 -4.50 -2.60 7.00
CA VAL A 76 -4.22 -2.08 8.35
C VAL A 76 -3.73 -3.20 9.27
N THR A 77 -4.34 -4.39 9.22
CA THR A 77 -3.92 -5.54 10.02
C THR A 77 -2.47 -5.94 9.71
N MET A 78 -2.13 -6.03 8.43
CA MET A 78 -0.77 -6.36 7.97
C MET A 78 0.27 -5.31 8.39
N LEU A 79 -0.07 -4.02 8.37
CA LEU A 79 0.82 -2.97 8.90
C LEU A 79 1.09 -3.16 10.40
N ASN A 80 0.07 -3.53 11.18
CA ASN A 80 0.26 -3.83 12.61
C ASN A 80 1.13 -5.07 12.82
N GLU A 81 0.96 -6.13 12.03
CA GLU A 81 1.79 -7.33 12.09
C GLU A 81 3.28 -7.04 11.79
N LEU A 82 3.54 -6.07 10.91
CA LEU A 82 4.88 -5.58 10.59
C LEU A 82 5.44 -4.60 11.64
N LYS A 83 4.78 -4.41 12.78
CA LYS A 83 5.14 -3.45 13.84
C LYS A 83 5.21 -2.01 13.32
N LEU A 84 4.30 -1.68 12.41
CA LEU A 84 4.11 -0.33 11.85
C LEU A 84 2.83 0.31 12.43
N GLU A 85 2.63 0.25 13.74
CA GLU A 85 1.37 0.64 14.38
C GLU A 85 1.07 2.14 14.21
N GLU A 86 2.09 3.00 14.16
CA GLU A 86 1.88 4.42 13.82
C GLU A 86 1.36 4.59 12.39
N ILE A 87 1.95 3.87 11.43
CA ILE A 87 1.56 3.91 10.03
C ILE A 87 0.14 3.38 9.86
N ALA A 88 -0.19 2.27 10.53
CA ALA A 88 -1.54 1.70 10.56
C ALA A 88 -2.58 2.73 11.04
N ARG A 89 -2.30 3.43 12.16
CA ARG A 89 -3.19 4.51 12.67
C ARG A 89 -3.34 5.66 11.68
N MET A 90 -2.27 6.06 11.00
CA MET A 90 -2.34 7.12 9.99
C MET A 90 -3.20 6.69 8.79
N VAL A 91 -3.06 5.45 8.32
CA VAL A 91 -3.90 4.88 7.24
C VAL A 91 -5.37 4.82 7.68
N GLU A 92 -5.66 4.35 8.89
CA GLU A 92 -7.04 4.36 9.43
C GLU A 92 -7.64 5.77 9.47
N SER A 93 -6.83 6.77 9.84
CA SER A 93 -7.25 8.16 9.84
C SER A 93 -7.61 8.64 8.43
N LEU A 94 -6.80 8.28 7.42
CA LEU A 94 -7.11 8.60 6.02
C LEU A 94 -8.43 7.98 5.56
N LEU A 95 -8.67 6.70 5.90
CA LEU A 95 -9.90 6.00 5.57
C LEU A 95 -11.15 6.67 6.17
N LYS A 96 -11.02 7.23 7.38
CA LYS A 96 -12.12 7.94 8.07
C LYS A 96 -12.42 9.30 7.44
N THR A 97 -11.40 9.99 6.91
CA THR A 97 -11.57 11.29 6.25
C THR A 97 -12.05 11.21 4.79
N ALA A 98 -11.98 10.02 4.18
CA ALA A 98 -12.42 9.77 2.81
C ALA A 98 -13.90 9.31 2.71
N LYS A 99 -14.55 9.07 3.85
CA LYS A 99 -15.99 8.79 3.97
C LYS A 99 -16.76 10.08 4.21
#